data_AF-A0A7Y0FMG6-F1
#
_entry.id   AF-A0A7Y0FMG6-F1
#
_cell.length_a   1.000
_cell.length_b   1.000
_cell.length_c   1.000
_cell.angle_alpha   90.00
_cell.angle_beta   90.00
_cell.angle_gamma   90.00
#
_symmetry.space_group_name_H-M   'P 1'
#
loop_
_entity.id
_entity.type
_entity.pdbx_description
1 polymer ?
#
loop_
_entity_poly.entity_id
_entity_poly.type
_entity_poly.pdbx_seq_one_letter_code
_entity_poly.pdbx_strand_id
1 'polypeptide(L)'
;MLYRVLYLVSSADLHLLEIQRLNLPATAPNSEVYQWLHYVPASNQLTPLTFVSMHSAPPFEERQFKQGELRFSNIEGIFQPAGTRQAIALQRDFLFELPPLLAEQLSQQL
;
A
#
# COMPACT_ATOMS: atom_id res chain seq x y z
N MET A 1 -7.82 -15.72 -0.36
CA MET A 1 -8.86 -15.03 0.45
C MET A 1 -9.53 -13.89 -0.36
N LEU A 2 -10.73 -13.41 0.00
CA LEU A 2 -11.35 -12.26 -0.71
C LEU A 2 -10.82 -10.94 -0.18
N TYR A 3 -10.44 -10.03 -1.08
CA TYR A 3 -9.94 -8.71 -0.77
C TYR A 3 -10.42 -7.66 -1.78
N ARG A 4 -10.30 -6.39 -1.40
CA ARG A 4 -10.49 -5.22 -2.27
C ARG A 4 -9.26 -4.32 -2.15
N VAL A 5 -8.72 -3.88 -3.28
CA VAL A 5 -7.67 -2.84 -3.29
C VAL A 5 -8.32 -1.48 -3.13
N LEU A 6 -7.92 -0.72 -2.12
CA LEU A 6 -8.41 0.64 -1.86
C LEU A 6 -7.48 1.67 -2.50
N TYR A 7 -6.18 1.48 -2.31
CA TYR A 7 -5.16 2.34 -2.86
C TYR A 7 -4.05 1.52 -3.50
N LEU A 8 -3.51 2.05 -4.59
CA LEU A 8 -2.31 1.60 -5.27
C LEU A 8 -1.57 2.84 -5.77
N VAL A 9 -0.37 3.04 -5.27
CA VAL A 9 0.57 4.05 -5.75
C VAL A 9 1.87 3.33 -6.13
N SER A 10 2.38 3.60 -7.32
CA SER A 10 3.46 2.80 -7.88
C SER A 10 4.51 3.61 -8.64
N SER A 11 5.69 3.03 -8.75
CA SER A 11 6.72 3.33 -9.74
C SER A 11 7.19 2.01 -10.34
N ALA A 12 8.16 2.07 -11.27
CA ALA A 12 8.75 0.86 -11.86
C ALA A 12 9.39 -0.08 -10.79
N ASP A 13 9.84 0.47 -9.67
CA ASP A 13 10.63 -0.25 -8.66
C ASP A 13 9.86 -0.54 -7.36
N LEU A 14 8.72 0.10 -7.15
CA LEU A 14 7.99 0.06 -5.89
C LEU A 14 6.50 0.20 -6.11
N HIS A 15 5.71 -0.73 -5.56
CA HIS A 15 4.26 -0.55 -5.42
C HIS A 15 3.89 -0.52 -3.93
N LEU A 16 3.11 0.47 -3.53
CA LEU A 16 2.45 0.51 -2.22
C LEU A 16 0.95 0.39 -2.43
N LEU A 17 0.31 -0.50 -1.68
CA LEU A 17 -1.12 -0.72 -1.79
C LEU A 17 -1.77 -0.92 -0.43
N GLU A 18 -2.98 -0.38 -0.30
CA GLU A 18 -3.87 -0.67 0.82
C GLU A 18 -4.94 -1.65 0.35
N ILE A 19 -5.12 -2.72 1.09
CA ILE A 19 -6.19 -3.68 0.87
C ILE A 19 -7.17 -3.68 2.03
N GLN A 20 -8.43 -3.97 1.72
CA GLN A 20 -9.45 -4.38 2.67
C GLN A 20 -9.68 -5.88 2.53
N ARG A 21 -9.48 -6.63 3.60
CA ARG A 21 -9.78 -8.06 3.69
C ARG A 21 -11.28 -8.25 3.94
N LEU A 22 -11.97 -8.98 3.07
CA LEU A 22 -13.44 -9.05 3.06
C LEU A 22 -14.02 -10.25 3.83
N ASN A 23 -13.17 -11.24 4.16
CA ASN A 23 -13.58 -12.47 4.84
C ASN A 23 -13.25 -12.49 6.33
N LEU A 24 -13.21 -11.32 6.98
CA LEU A 24 -12.97 -11.22 8.42
C LEU A 24 -14.28 -10.93 9.18
N PRO A 25 -14.40 -11.38 10.45
CA PRO A 25 -15.53 -11.03 11.30
C PRO A 25 -15.68 -9.52 11.44
N ALA A 26 -16.92 -9.04 11.62
CA ALA A 26 -17.18 -7.61 11.88
C ALA A 26 -16.50 -7.09 13.16
N THR A 27 -16.10 -7.98 14.06
CA THR A 27 -15.37 -7.67 15.30
C THR A 27 -13.84 -7.65 15.12
N ALA A 28 -13.33 -7.94 13.91
CA ALA A 28 -11.90 -7.93 13.66
C ALA A 28 -11.33 -6.52 13.85
N PRO A 29 -10.14 -6.38 14.46
CA PRO A 29 -9.46 -5.10 14.55
C PRO A 29 -9.25 -4.47 13.18
N ASN A 30 -9.34 -3.13 13.08
CA ASN A 30 -9.09 -2.42 11.82
C ASN A 30 -7.71 -2.73 11.24
N SER A 31 -6.70 -2.97 12.08
CA SER A 31 -5.35 -3.38 11.64
C SER A 31 -5.28 -4.76 11.01
N GLU A 32 -6.29 -5.61 11.24
CA GLU A 32 -6.45 -6.89 10.56
C GLU A 32 -7.32 -6.76 9.32
N VAL A 33 -8.30 -5.85 9.32
CA VAL A 33 -9.18 -5.60 8.17
C VAL A 33 -8.47 -4.84 7.05
N TYR A 34 -7.71 -3.81 7.40
CA TYR A 34 -7.01 -2.93 6.48
C TYR A 34 -5.51 -3.14 6.62
N GLN A 35 -4.84 -3.36 5.49
CA GLN A 35 -3.40 -3.60 5.49
C GLN A 35 -2.73 -2.86 4.34
N TRP A 36 -1.67 -2.12 4.69
CA TRP A 36 -0.73 -1.57 3.74
C TRP A 36 0.36 -2.59 3.42
N LEU A 37 0.67 -2.71 2.15
CA LEU A 37 1.66 -3.65 1.62
C LEU A 37 2.68 -2.89 0.77
N HIS A 38 3.91 -3.36 0.82
CA HIS A 38 5.05 -2.90 0.06
C HIS A 38 5.52 -4.03 -0.85
N TYR A 39 5.42 -3.81 -2.16
CA TYR A 39 5.82 -4.76 -3.19
C TYR A 39 6.99 -4.24 -3.99
N VAL A 40 8.02 -5.08 -4.14
CA VAL A 40 9.19 -4.81 -4.97
C VAL A 40 9.14 -5.71 -6.21
N PRO A 41 8.86 -5.17 -7.41
CA PRO A 41 8.75 -5.97 -8.62
C PRO A 41 10.02 -6.76 -8.95
N ALA A 42 11.19 -6.15 -8.77
CA ALA A 42 12.48 -6.75 -9.12
C ALA A 42 12.79 -8.04 -8.34
N SER A 43 12.34 -8.14 -7.08
CA SER A 43 12.53 -9.32 -6.22
C SER A 43 11.26 -10.14 -6.04
N ASN A 44 10.15 -9.74 -6.67
CA ASN A 44 8.81 -10.30 -6.47
C ASN A 44 8.44 -10.44 -4.97
N GLN A 45 8.84 -9.46 -4.16
CA GLN A 45 8.67 -9.53 -2.71
C GLN A 45 7.51 -8.64 -2.25
N LEU A 46 6.51 -9.24 -1.63
CA LEU A 46 5.41 -8.55 -0.96
C LEU A 46 5.60 -8.58 0.55
N THR A 47 5.53 -7.42 1.21
CA THR A 47 5.74 -7.30 2.65
C THR A 47 4.71 -6.37 3.29
N PRO A 48 4.17 -6.70 4.47
CA PRO A 48 3.28 -5.79 5.17
C PRO A 48 4.04 -4.61 5.77
N LEU A 49 3.44 -3.42 5.65
CA LEU A 49 3.90 -2.22 6.34
C LEU A 49 3.31 -2.14 7.73
N THR A 50 4.10 -1.66 8.69
CA THR A 50 3.63 -1.47 10.06
C THR A 50 3.04 -0.07 10.22
N PHE A 51 1.72 0.03 10.13
CA PHE A 51 0.98 1.29 10.27
C PHE A 51 1.18 1.91 11.66
N VAL A 52 1.40 3.23 11.67
CA VAL A 52 1.59 4.04 12.89
C VAL A 52 0.46 5.04 13.04
N SER A 53 0.24 5.88 12.02
CA SER A 53 -0.79 6.92 12.04
C SER A 53 -1.15 7.37 10.63
N MET A 54 -2.23 8.13 10.51
CA MET A 54 -2.62 8.78 9.27
C MET A 54 -3.10 10.20 9.51
N HIS A 55 -2.96 11.03 8.48
CA HIS A 55 -3.61 12.33 8.38
C HIS A 55 -4.29 12.42 7.01
N SER A 56 -5.61 12.57 6.99
CA SER A 56 -6.37 12.66 5.74
C SER A 56 -7.01 14.04 5.65
N ALA A 57 -6.37 14.92 4.88
CA ALA A 57 -6.81 16.30 4.68
C ALA A 57 -6.71 16.66 3.19
N PRO A 58 -7.84 16.59 2.45
CA PRO A 58 -7.84 16.87 1.02
C PRO A 58 -7.11 18.19 0.69
N PRO A 59 -6.31 18.22 -0.39
CA PRO A 59 -6.22 17.21 -1.44
C PRO A 59 -5.19 16.09 -1.19
N PHE A 60 -4.56 16.05 -0.01
CA PHE A 60 -3.50 15.10 0.30
C PHE A 60 -3.85 14.16 1.47
N GLU A 61 -3.33 12.96 1.39
CA GLU A 61 -3.40 11.95 2.43
C GLU A 61 -1.99 11.55 2.84
N GLU A 62 -1.80 11.33 4.13
CA GLU A 62 -0.53 10.93 4.72
C GLU A 62 -0.71 9.64 5.50
N ARG A 63 0.26 8.74 5.37
CA ARG A 63 0.36 7.49 6.10
C ARG A 63 1.77 7.39 6.67
N GLN A 64 1.83 7.19 7.97
CA GLN A 64 3.06 6.96 8.70
C GLN A 64 3.20 5.47 8.97
N PHE A 65 4.35 4.91 8.59
CA PHE A 65 4.72 3.52 8.83
C PHE A 65 6.05 3.47 9.59
N LYS A 66 6.34 2.35 10.25
CA LYS A 66 7.70 2.13 10.79
C LYS A 66 8.77 2.17 9.69
N GLN A 67 8.39 1.81 8.46
CA GLN A 67 9.26 1.72 7.30
C GLN A 67 9.40 3.04 6.52
N GLY A 68 8.61 4.08 6.84
CA GLY A 68 8.65 5.34 6.11
C GLY A 68 7.33 6.09 6.11
N GLU A 69 7.29 7.19 5.37
CA GLU A 69 6.12 8.05 5.21
C GLU A 69 5.65 8.03 3.76
N LEU A 70 4.34 7.86 3.56
CA LEU A 70 3.69 8.02 2.27
C LEU A 70 2.78 9.26 2.33
N ARG A 71 3.00 10.22 1.42
CA ARG A 71 2.08 11.32 1.14
C ARG A 71 1.57 11.20 -0.28
N PHE A 72 0.26 11.20 -0.49
CA PHE A 72 -0.34 10.98 -1.81
C PHE A 72 -1.64 11.76 -2.01
N SER A 73 -2.01 11.91 -3.28
CA SER A 73 -3.27 12.49 -3.73
C SER A 73 -4.02 11.49 -4.60
N ASN A 74 -5.07 11.95 -5.27
CA ASN A 74 -5.75 11.15 -6.28
C ASN A 74 -4.94 10.94 -7.57
N ILE A 75 -3.75 11.55 -7.73
CA ILE A 75 -3.00 11.48 -8.99
C ILE A 75 -1.59 10.91 -8.78
N GLU A 76 -0.96 11.24 -7.66
CA GLU A 76 0.44 10.94 -7.42
C GLU A 76 0.73 10.72 -5.94
N GLY A 77 1.91 10.22 -5.64
CA GLY A 77 2.40 10.09 -4.28
C GLY A 77 3.90 10.22 -4.18
N ILE A 78 4.37 10.36 -2.95
CA ILE A 78 5.77 10.39 -2.58
C ILE A 78 5.93 9.47 -1.38
N PHE A 79 6.82 8.49 -1.49
CA PHE A 79 7.22 7.66 -0.37
C PHE A 79 8.65 8.00 0.07
N GLN A 80 8.82 8.31 1.35
CA GLN A 80 10.11 8.54 1.97
C GLN A 80 10.42 7.39 2.92
N PRO A 81 11.29 6.43 2.53
CA PRO A 81 11.71 5.35 3.42
C PRO A 81 12.38 5.89 4.68
N ALA A 82 12.12 5.24 5.81
CA ALA A 82 12.72 5.59 7.09
C ALA A 82 14.25 5.43 7.03
N GLY A 83 14.96 6.41 7.62
CA GLY A 83 16.42 6.40 7.64
C GLY A 83 17.10 6.82 6.34
N THR A 84 16.34 7.17 5.29
CA THR A 84 16.88 7.73 4.04
C THR A 84 16.41 9.17 3.85
N ARG A 85 17.10 9.91 2.97
CA ARG A 85 16.65 11.23 2.48
C ARG A 85 16.15 11.18 1.05
N GLN A 86 16.11 9.99 0.46
CA GLN A 86 15.73 9.80 -0.92
C GLN A 86 14.23 9.50 -0.97
N ALA A 87 13.47 10.44 -1.49
CA ALA A 87 12.06 10.28 -1.74
C ALA A 87 11.85 9.55 -3.08
N ILE A 88 10.86 8.67 -3.12
CA ILE A 88 10.45 7.92 -4.31
C ILE A 88 9.13 8.53 -4.79
N ALA A 89 9.15 9.10 -5.99
CA ALA A 89 7.93 9.56 -6.65
C ALA A 89 7.12 8.36 -7.14
N LEU A 90 5.81 8.42 -6.92
CA LEU A 90 4.85 7.38 -7.25
C LEU A 90 3.69 8.00 -8.04
N GLN A 91 3.05 7.21 -8.88
CA GLN A 91 1.82 7.55 -9.58
C GLN A 91 0.65 6.81 -8.93
N ARG A 92 -0.51 7.46 -8.83
CA ARG A 92 -1.73 6.80 -8.35
C ARG A 92 -2.30 5.97 -9.49
N ASP A 93 -2.31 4.66 -9.27
CA ASP A 93 -2.89 3.72 -10.22
C ASP A 93 -4.36 3.51 -9.94
N PHE A 94 -5.19 3.75 -10.94
CA PHE A 94 -6.61 3.39 -10.96
C PHE A 94 -6.84 2.07 -11.68
N LEU A 95 -5.85 1.18 -11.64
CA LEU A 95 -5.88 -0.07 -12.37
C LEU A 95 -7.15 -0.87 -12.05
N PHE A 96 -7.88 -1.25 -13.10
CA PHE A 96 -8.99 -2.20 -12.99
C PHE A 96 -8.46 -3.61 -12.64
N GLU A 97 -7.20 -3.90 -12.97
CA GLU A 97 -6.54 -5.17 -12.73
C GLU A 97 -5.10 -4.97 -12.24
N LEU A 98 -4.72 -5.68 -11.17
CA LEU A 98 -3.36 -5.65 -10.64
C LEU A 98 -2.37 -6.32 -11.61
N PRO A 99 -1.09 -5.91 -11.60
CA PRO A 99 -0.03 -6.64 -12.27
C PRO A 99 -0.05 -8.13 -11.88
N PRO A 100 0.10 -9.09 -12.82
CA PRO A 100 -0.12 -10.51 -12.55
C PRO A 100 0.70 -11.08 -11.38
N LEU A 101 1.98 -10.71 -11.30
CA LEU A 101 2.86 -11.16 -10.21
C LEU A 101 2.42 -10.62 -8.84
N LEU A 102 1.97 -9.35 -8.79
CA LEU A 102 1.43 -8.78 -7.56
C LEU A 102 0.12 -9.46 -7.16
N ALA A 103 -0.77 -9.74 -8.12
CA ALA A 103 -2.01 -10.47 -7.87
C ALA A 103 -1.74 -11.89 -7.35
N GLU A 104 -0.73 -12.56 -7.89
CA GLU A 104 -0.27 -13.88 -7.42
C GLU A 104 0.26 -13.80 -5.99
N GLN A 105 1.14 -12.84 -5.68
CA GLN A 105 1.70 -12.66 -4.34
C GLN A 105 0.62 -12.37 -3.29
N LEU A 106 -0.36 -11.53 -3.61
CA LEU A 106 -1.50 -11.27 -2.73
C LEU A 106 -2.31 -12.54 -2.45
N SER A 107 -2.49 -13.40 -3.45
CA SER A 107 -3.24 -14.64 -3.31
C SER A 107 -2.52 -15.67 -2.42
N GLN A 108 -1.18 -15.57 -2.28
CA GLN A 108 -0.37 -16.44 -1.43
C GLN A 108 -0.28 -15.95 0.03
N GLN A 109 -0.34 -14.63 0.27
CA GLN A 109 -0.26 -14.04 1.62
C GLN A 109 -1.62 -13.85 2.32
N LEU A 110 -2.72 -13.93 1.56
CA LEU A 110 -4.09 -13.74 2.05
C LEU A 110 -4.90 -15.04 2.02
#